data_AF-A0A5J4Z372-F1
#
_entry.id   AF-A0A5J4Z372-F1
#
_cell.length_a   1.000
_cell.length_b   1.000
_cell.length_c   1.000
_cell.angle_alpha   90.00
_cell.angle_beta   90.00
_cell.angle_gamma   90.00
#
_symmetry.space_group_name_H-M   'P 1'
#
loop_
_entity.id
_entity.type
_entity.pdbx_description
1 polymer ?
#
loop_
_entity_poly.entity_id
_entity_poly.type
_entity_poly.pdbx_seq_one_letter_code
_entity_poly.pdbx_strand_id
1 'polypeptide(L)'
;MLKHWLRRRSEILSHVAAGVGWRSFTAGVKMEQPVIKFFMSPYCPYAARAHVALEEVGLVYEIERVGLKTYGEEKPAWYPELCAKSLPIRSSQVGPVPGLQVGIDAPLVLGSRTVVMLIMDLAAALGKKSLLVGDHLQKAKVRNLMDEMEKLYSAANVLLANKEPGKDAALTVALRNQVDDINAMLDAFNSAQNEYIFPEFSVADVFMIPFLDRMRFVLPQLRGVDVMAMGPHFKRLLRAYETRDSFKVVSQGERVYMQGFSFKAYREPPAPLEPVLEPLLLTTSSPKICILQKVKSAAEVDTVLRELQPRSWISLLTSSESADPNLAFIGEQVERYQGGEEEHHRDIFYSHIPFDSEKLGSKIEHDADLAGRLADAIHFAPKPVVIQCASGRRASVAFSVSKALVDGERNYETLRADAEIHKFTWPASEKLAAFVRDTVLSGAAHAECC
;
A
#
# COMPACT_ATOMS: atom_id res chain seq x y z
N MET A 1 8.97 -46.71 -40.79
CA MET A 1 8.19 -45.61 -40.18
C MET A 1 8.71 -45.19 -38.79
N LEU A 2 8.81 -46.10 -37.81
CA LEU A 2 9.21 -45.75 -36.43
C LEU A 2 10.59 -45.06 -36.31
N LYS A 3 11.61 -45.53 -37.05
CA LYS A 3 12.94 -44.90 -37.08
C LYS A 3 12.91 -43.47 -37.67
N HIS A 4 12.04 -43.21 -38.63
CA HIS A 4 11.89 -41.89 -39.25
C HIS A 4 11.15 -40.92 -38.32
N TRP A 5 10.17 -41.44 -37.57
CA TRP A 5 9.46 -40.68 -36.53
C TRP A 5 10.39 -40.30 -35.34
N LEU A 6 11.23 -41.23 -34.88
CA LEU A 6 12.21 -40.95 -33.81
C LEU A 6 13.28 -39.94 -34.23
N ARG A 7 13.72 -39.99 -35.49
CA ARG A 7 14.69 -39.02 -36.03
C ARG A 7 14.11 -37.61 -36.14
N ARG A 8 12.88 -37.46 -36.66
CA ARG A 8 12.18 -36.16 -36.68
C ARG A 8 11.90 -35.61 -35.29
N ARG A 9 11.58 -36.46 -34.30
CA ARG A 9 11.40 -36.02 -32.91
C ARG A 9 12.68 -35.45 -32.32
N SER A 10 13.84 -36.05 -32.61
CA SER A 10 15.16 -35.55 -32.19
C SER A 10 15.51 -34.20 -32.84
N GLU A 11 15.25 -34.07 -34.14
CA GLU A 11 15.47 -32.83 -34.90
C GLU A 11 14.54 -31.69 -34.43
N ILE A 12 13.28 -31.99 -34.12
CA ILE A 12 12.34 -31.00 -33.57
C ILE A 12 12.76 -30.57 -32.15
N LEU A 13 13.17 -31.52 -31.30
CA LEU A 13 13.60 -31.20 -29.93
C LEU A 13 14.91 -30.38 -29.91
N SER A 14 15.82 -30.63 -30.85
CA SER A 14 17.06 -29.84 -30.98
C SER A 14 16.83 -28.43 -31.54
N HIS A 15 15.88 -28.24 -32.45
CA HIS A 15 15.52 -26.90 -32.92
C HIS A 15 14.72 -26.08 -31.90
N VAL A 16 13.86 -26.72 -31.08
CA VAL A 16 13.19 -26.04 -29.96
C VAL A 16 14.19 -25.62 -28.88
N ALA A 17 15.23 -26.42 -28.63
CA ALA A 17 16.31 -26.07 -27.70
C ALA A 17 17.24 -24.95 -28.22
N ALA A 18 17.34 -24.76 -29.54
CA ALA A 18 18.24 -23.76 -30.16
C ALA A 18 17.56 -22.42 -30.47
N GLY A 19 16.24 -22.38 -30.61
CA GLY A 19 15.49 -21.18 -31.04
C GLY A 19 15.04 -20.25 -29.91
N VAL A 20 15.07 -20.72 -28.66
CA VAL A 20 14.86 -19.88 -27.47
C VAL A 20 16.14 -20.02 -26.68
N GLY A 21 16.86 -18.92 -26.45
CA GLY A 21 18.16 -18.88 -25.77
C GLY A 21 18.15 -19.29 -24.30
N TRP A 22 17.53 -20.42 -23.96
CA TRP A 22 17.74 -21.13 -22.71
C TRP A 22 19.03 -21.92 -22.84
N ARG A 23 20.17 -21.21 -22.85
CA ARG A 23 21.44 -21.87 -22.57
C ARG A 23 21.26 -22.59 -21.24
N SER A 24 21.64 -23.86 -21.21
CA SER A 24 21.79 -24.64 -19.99
C SER A 24 22.52 -23.78 -18.95
N PHE A 25 21.79 -23.26 -17.97
CA PHE A 25 22.37 -22.49 -16.88
C PHE A 25 23.31 -23.42 -16.13
N THR A 26 24.60 -23.18 -16.31
CA THR A 26 25.66 -23.80 -15.51
C THR A 26 25.34 -23.54 -14.03
N ALA A 27 25.18 -24.63 -13.27
CA ALA A 27 25.03 -24.61 -11.83
C ALA A 27 26.20 -23.80 -11.22
N GLY A 28 25.93 -22.60 -10.73
CA GLY A 28 26.96 -21.78 -10.08
C GLY A 28 26.72 -20.27 -10.07
N VAL A 29 25.92 -19.71 -10.99
CA VAL A 29 25.60 -18.27 -10.94
C VAL A 29 24.39 -18.07 -10.05
N LYS A 30 24.58 -17.45 -8.87
CA LYS A 30 23.46 -16.92 -8.08
C LYS A 30 22.79 -15.84 -8.93
N MET A 31 21.57 -16.10 -9.39
CA MET A 31 20.77 -15.07 -10.04
C MET A 31 20.45 -14.01 -8.99
N GLU A 32 20.91 -12.78 -9.24
CA GLU A 32 20.43 -11.62 -8.49
C GLU A 32 18.93 -11.47 -8.73
N GLN A 33 18.20 -11.11 -7.69
CA GLN A 33 16.76 -10.93 -7.80
C GLN A 33 16.48 -9.76 -8.78
N PRO A 34 15.61 -9.93 -9.79
CA PRO A 34 15.26 -8.83 -10.68
C PRO A 34 14.50 -7.74 -9.90
N VAL A 35 14.61 -6.50 -10.38
CA VAL A 35 13.74 -5.40 -9.94
C VAL A 35 12.30 -5.73 -10.30
N ILE A 36 11.41 -5.76 -9.30
CA ILE A 36 9.99 -6.03 -9.50
C ILE A 36 9.20 -4.77 -9.15
N LYS A 37 8.41 -4.25 -10.09
CA LYS A 37 7.43 -3.20 -9.83
C LYS A 37 6.02 -3.77 -9.89
N PHE A 38 5.26 -3.56 -8.83
CA PHE A 38 3.92 -4.06 -8.64
C PHE A 38 2.92 -2.90 -8.66
N PHE A 39 2.10 -2.84 -9.71
CA PHE A 39 1.10 -1.80 -9.92
C PHE A 39 -0.24 -2.26 -9.35
N MET A 40 -0.75 -1.54 -8.36
CA MET A 40 -1.90 -1.99 -7.58
C MET A 40 -2.79 -0.86 -7.08
N SER A 41 -4.03 -1.21 -6.77
CA SER A 41 -4.91 -0.42 -5.90
C SER A 41 -5.23 -1.25 -4.66
N PRO A 42 -5.16 -0.69 -3.44
CA PRO A 42 -5.42 -1.45 -2.23
C PRO A 42 -6.89 -1.92 -2.13
N TYR A 43 -7.80 -1.20 -2.78
CA TYR A 43 -9.22 -1.56 -2.85
C TYR A 43 -9.51 -2.74 -3.78
N CYS A 44 -8.60 -3.05 -4.71
CA CYS A 44 -8.84 -4.06 -5.73
C CYS A 44 -8.59 -5.50 -5.21
N PRO A 45 -9.62 -6.36 -5.12
CA PRO A 45 -9.42 -7.74 -4.66
C PRO A 45 -8.51 -8.54 -5.60
N TYR A 46 -8.51 -8.23 -6.89
CA TYR A 46 -7.63 -8.87 -7.86
C TYR A 46 -6.15 -8.53 -7.62
N ALA A 47 -5.87 -7.30 -7.22
CA ALA A 47 -4.51 -6.89 -6.90
C ALA A 47 -4.06 -7.48 -5.56
N ALA A 48 -4.97 -7.58 -4.58
CA ALA A 48 -4.68 -8.26 -3.32
C ALA A 48 -4.22 -9.72 -3.51
N ARG A 49 -4.72 -10.45 -4.53
CA ARG A 49 -4.21 -11.80 -4.87
C ARG A 49 -2.72 -11.79 -5.19
N ALA A 50 -2.29 -10.88 -6.05
CA ALA A 50 -0.88 -10.73 -6.42
C ALA A 50 -0.02 -10.28 -5.23
N HIS A 51 -0.55 -9.37 -4.41
CA HIS A 51 0.12 -8.88 -3.22
C HIS A 51 0.37 -10.00 -2.19
N VAL A 52 -0.67 -10.80 -1.87
CA VAL A 52 -0.51 -11.98 -1.01
C VAL A 52 0.52 -12.94 -1.60
N ALA A 53 0.47 -13.21 -2.91
CA ALA A 53 1.44 -14.10 -3.54
C ALA A 53 2.88 -13.60 -3.39
N LEU A 54 3.14 -12.31 -3.62
CA LEU A 54 4.47 -11.70 -3.47
C LEU A 54 5.00 -11.83 -2.03
N GLU A 55 4.17 -11.51 -1.05
CA GLU A 55 4.49 -11.64 0.39
C GLU A 55 4.84 -13.08 0.76
N GLU A 56 4.00 -14.04 0.33
CA GLU A 56 4.13 -15.45 0.68
C GLU A 56 5.36 -16.12 0.09
N VAL A 57 5.78 -15.73 -1.12
CA VAL A 57 7.03 -16.24 -1.71
C VAL A 57 8.26 -15.43 -1.29
N GLY A 58 8.07 -14.32 -0.57
CA GLY A 58 9.13 -13.44 -0.11
C GLY A 58 9.95 -12.82 -1.24
N LEU A 59 9.30 -12.41 -2.34
CA LEU A 59 9.97 -11.60 -3.35
C LEU A 59 10.06 -10.16 -2.87
N VAL A 60 11.20 -9.50 -3.09
CA VAL A 60 11.33 -8.04 -2.92
C VAL A 60 10.70 -7.30 -4.11
N TYR A 61 9.86 -6.30 -3.86
CA TYR A 61 9.20 -5.53 -4.91
C TYR A 61 8.92 -4.10 -4.46
N GLU A 62 8.71 -3.21 -5.44
CA GLU A 62 8.25 -1.84 -5.24
C GLU A 62 6.76 -1.74 -5.57
N ILE A 63 5.99 -1.04 -4.75
CA ILE A 63 4.57 -0.80 -5.00
C ILE A 63 4.39 0.54 -5.72
N GLU A 64 3.75 0.49 -6.89
CA GLU A 64 3.23 1.66 -7.59
C GLU A 64 1.70 1.71 -7.41
N ARG A 65 1.21 2.72 -6.70
CA ARG A 65 -0.23 2.87 -6.43
C ARG A 65 -0.93 3.51 -7.62
N VAL A 66 -1.94 2.82 -8.13
CA VAL A 66 -2.76 3.26 -9.26
C VAL A 66 -4.19 3.44 -8.79
N GLY A 67 -4.71 4.65 -8.89
CA GLY A 67 -6.10 4.94 -8.55
C GLY A 67 -7.08 4.21 -9.48
N LEU A 68 -8.21 3.80 -8.93
CA LEU A 68 -9.32 3.20 -9.66
C LEU A 68 -10.56 4.10 -9.63
N LYS A 69 -10.97 4.56 -10.82
CA LYS A 69 -12.21 5.35 -11.01
C LYS A 69 -13.44 4.71 -10.39
N THR A 70 -13.50 3.37 -10.45
CA THR A 70 -14.55 2.58 -9.82
C THR A 70 -14.67 2.92 -8.34
N TYR A 71 -13.57 3.17 -7.63
CA TYR A 71 -13.55 3.55 -6.21
C TYR A 71 -13.48 5.07 -5.99
N GLY A 72 -13.77 5.89 -7.01
CA GLY A 72 -13.71 7.35 -6.92
C GLY A 72 -12.29 7.94 -6.96
N GLU A 73 -11.27 7.14 -7.24
CA GLU A 73 -9.89 7.60 -7.32
C GLU A 73 -9.51 8.02 -8.75
N GLU A 74 -8.62 9.01 -8.86
CA GLU A 74 -8.05 9.39 -10.15
C GLU A 74 -7.04 8.34 -10.62
N LYS A 75 -7.27 7.80 -11.82
CA LYS A 75 -6.30 6.94 -12.49
C LYS A 75 -5.35 7.80 -13.30
N PRO A 76 -4.03 7.76 -13.04
CA PRO A 76 -3.09 8.59 -13.78
C PRO A 76 -3.07 8.20 -15.26
N ALA A 77 -3.02 9.20 -16.15
CA ALA A 77 -3.13 9.00 -17.60
C ALA A 77 -2.03 8.10 -18.18
N TRP A 78 -0.82 8.14 -17.60
CA TRP A 78 0.32 7.33 -18.04
C TRP A 78 0.10 5.82 -17.86
N TYR A 79 -0.73 5.40 -16.89
CA TYR A 79 -0.87 3.97 -16.58
C TYR A 79 -1.67 3.20 -17.65
N PRO A 80 -2.85 3.66 -18.10
CA PRO A 80 -3.52 3.08 -19.27
C PRO A 80 -2.64 3.02 -20.52
N GLU A 81 -1.82 4.05 -20.77
CA GLU A 81 -0.88 4.07 -21.90
C GLU A 81 0.19 2.98 -21.76
N LEU A 82 0.77 2.82 -20.57
CA LEU A 82 1.72 1.75 -20.25
C LEU A 82 1.10 0.36 -20.45
N CYS A 83 -0.13 0.16 -19.97
CA CYS A 83 -0.88 -1.09 -20.14
C CYS A 83 -1.14 -1.39 -21.63
N ALA A 84 -1.61 -0.39 -22.39
CA ALA A 84 -1.90 -0.54 -23.81
C ALA A 84 -0.65 -0.84 -24.64
N LYS A 85 0.49 -0.21 -24.30
CA LYS A 85 1.79 -0.49 -24.91
C LYS A 85 2.26 -1.93 -24.63
N SER A 86 2.02 -2.42 -23.42
CA SER A 86 2.48 -3.75 -22.98
C SER A 86 1.64 -4.89 -23.55
N LEU A 87 0.33 -4.68 -23.70
CA LEU A 87 -0.59 -5.67 -24.26
C LEU A 87 -1.67 -4.95 -25.08
N PRO A 88 -1.60 -4.91 -26.43
CA PRO A 88 -2.45 -4.05 -27.26
C PRO A 88 -3.86 -4.65 -27.49
N ILE A 89 -4.60 -4.89 -26.41
CA ILE A 89 -5.98 -5.39 -26.44
C ILE A 89 -6.93 -4.38 -25.78
N ARG A 90 -8.23 -4.46 -26.08
CA ARG A 90 -9.23 -3.53 -25.55
C ARG A 90 -9.23 -3.43 -24.01
N SER A 91 -9.04 -4.54 -23.31
CA SER A 91 -9.08 -4.56 -21.85
C SER A 91 -7.85 -3.95 -21.18
N SER A 92 -6.73 -3.77 -21.88
CA SER A 92 -5.56 -3.07 -21.30
C SER A 92 -5.70 -1.55 -21.38
N GLN A 93 -6.46 -1.03 -22.36
CA GLN A 93 -6.69 0.40 -22.57
C GLN A 93 -7.40 1.08 -21.38
N VAL A 94 -8.07 0.31 -20.52
CA VAL A 94 -8.70 0.85 -19.29
C VAL A 94 -7.73 0.92 -18.10
N GLY A 95 -6.48 0.47 -18.28
CA GLY A 95 -5.46 0.37 -17.23
C GLY A 95 -5.87 -0.56 -16.10
N PRO A 96 -6.05 -1.88 -16.33
CA PRO A 96 -6.43 -2.81 -15.29
C PRO A 96 -5.31 -2.97 -14.25
N VAL A 97 -5.67 -3.27 -13.01
CA VAL A 97 -4.75 -3.72 -11.96
C VAL A 97 -5.18 -5.12 -11.49
N PRO A 98 -4.25 -6.00 -11.08
CA PRO A 98 -2.82 -5.76 -10.94
C PRO A 98 -2.05 -5.74 -12.27
N GLY A 99 -0.91 -5.07 -12.24
CA GLY A 99 0.16 -5.19 -13.23
C GLY A 99 1.49 -5.54 -12.55
N LEU A 100 2.32 -6.35 -13.19
CA LEU A 100 3.65 -6.71 -12.71
C LEU A 100 4.69 -6.48 -13.79
N GLN A 101 5.75 -5.73 -13.47
CA GLN A 101 6.89 -5.49 -14.34
C GLN A 101 8.13 -6.12 -13.71
N VAL A 102 8.89 -6.89 -14.50
CA VAL A 102 10.09 -7.62 -14.04
C VAL A 102 11.28 -7.15 -14.87
N GLY A 103 12.19 -6.41 -14.23
CA GLY A 103 13.27 -5.69 -14.88
C GLY A 103 12.89 -4.27 -15.28
N ILE A 104 13.91 -3.47 -15.58
CA ILE A 104 13.76 -2.08 -16.01
C ILE A 104 13.20 -2.08 -17.44
N ASP A 105 12.16 -1.28 -17.69
CA ASP A 105 11.51 -1.09 -18.99
C ASP A 105 10.89 -2.35 -19.64
N ALA A 106 10.76 -3.45 -18.89
CA ALA A 106 10.07 -4.64 -19.37
C ALA A 106 8.57 -4.38 -19.61
N PRO A 107 7.92 -5.07 -20.56
CA PRO A 107 6.48 -5.00 -20.71
C PRO A 107 5.75 -5.39 -19.43
N LEU A 108 4.64 -4.69 -19.14
CA LEU A 108 3.79 -4.98 -18.00
C LEU A 108 2.98 -6.26 -18.25
N VAL A 109 3.02 -7.20 -17.31
CA VAL A 109 2.15 -8.38 -17.30
C VAL A 109 0.87 -8.03 -16.54
N LEU A 110 -0.27 -8.26 -17.18
CA LEU A 110 -1.59 -7.85 -16.69
C LEU A 110 -2.47 -9.04 -16.32
N GLY A 111 -3.37 -8.81 -15.37
CA GLY A 111 -4.39 -9.78 -14.94
C GLY A 111 -3.93 -10.61 -13.76
N SER A 112 -4.73 -10.67 -12.70
CA SER A 112 -4.35 -11.29 -11.42
C SER A 112 -3.89 -12.74 -11.56
N ARG A 113 -4.55 -13.55 -12.39
CA ARG A 113 -4.13 -14.93 -12.67
C ARG A 113 -2.77 -15.01 -13.33
N THR A 114 -2.57 -14.29 -14.42
CA THR A 114 -1.29 -14.29 -15.13
C THR A 114 -0.17 -13.76 -14.25
N VAL A 115 -0.43 -12.69 -13.50
CA VAL A 115 0.52 -12.09 -12.56
C VAL A 115 0.89 -13.08 -11.45
N VAL A 116 -0.09 -13.73 -10.80
CA VAL A 116 0.20 -14.74 -9.76
C VAL A 116 1.00 -15.90 -10.32
N MET A 117 0.67 -16.39 -11.53
CA MET A 117 1.45 -17.46 -12.17
C MET A 117 2.89 -17.03 -12.47
N LEU A 118 3.10 -15.81 -12.97
CA LEU A 118 4.44 -15.26 -13.16
C LEU A 118 5.22 -15.15 -11.84
N ILE A 119 4.57 -14.74 -10.75
CA ILE A 119 5.20 -14.72 -9.41
C ILE A 119 5.68 -16.13 -9.02
N MET A 120 4.90 -17.17 -9.31
CA MET A 120 5.30 -18.56 -9.05
C MET A 120 6.51 -18.99 -9.89
N ASP A 121 6.55 -18.61 -11.17
CA ASP A 121 7.66 -18.92 -12.06
C ASP A 121 8.94 -18.19 -11.62
N LEU A 122 8.84 -16.92 -11.21
CA LEU A 122 9.98 -16.15 -10.66
C LEU A 122 10.48 -16.76 -9.35
N ALA A 123 9.58 -17.11 -8.44
CA ALA A 123 9.95 -17.75 -7.19
C ALA A 123 10.71 -19.06 -7.45
N ALA A 124 10.22 -19.90 -8.36
CA ALA A 124 10.89 -21.14 -8.75
C ALA A 124 12.28 -20.89 -9.36
N ALA A 125 12.39 -19.92 -10.27
CA ALA A 125 13.67 -19.56 -10.91
C ALA A 125 14.72 -19.05 -9.89
N LEU A 126 14.27 -18.47 -8.78
CA LEU A 126 15.11 -17.98 -7.68
C LEU A 126 15.29 -19.01 -6.56
N GLY A 127 14.80 -20.24 -6.71
CA GLY A 127 14.87 -21.28 -5.68
C GLY A 127 14.05 -20.96 -4.41
N LYS A 128 13.05 -20.08 -4.50
CA LYS A 128 12.11 -19.76 -3.43
C LYS A 128 10.96 -20.76 -3.40
N LYS A 129 10.23 -20.80 -2.27
CA LYS A 129 9.04 -21.66 -2.11
C LYS A 129 8.00 -21.33 -3.18
N SER A 130 7.45 -22.35 -3.83
CA SER A 130 6.31 -22.22 -4.74
C SER A 130 5.00 -22.50 -4.00
N LEU A 131 3.95 -21.75 -4.33
CA LEU A 131 2.59 -22.01 -3.85
C LEU A 131 1.78 -22.91 -4.79
N LEU A 132 2.38 -23.35 -5.91
CA LEU A 132 1.82 -24.39 -6.80
C LEU A 132 2.11 -25.77 -6.23
N VAL A 133 1.40 -26.13 -5.18
CA VAL A 133 1.58 -27.37 -4.43
C VAL A 133 1.10 -28.61 -5.20
N GLY A 134 1.73 -29.75 -4.88
CA GLY A 134 1.29 -31.06 -5.37
C GLY A 134 1.75 -31.45 -6.78
N ASP A 135 1.21 -32.58 -7.22
CA ASP A 135 1.47 -33.15 -8.55
C ASP A 135 0.70 -32.42 -9.67
N HIS A 136 0.83 -32.91 -10.91
CA HIS A 136 0.14 -32.31 -12.06
C HIS A 136 -1.39 -32.33 -11.93
N LEU A 137 -1.94 -33.35 -11.27
CA LEU A 137 -3.38 -33.49 -11.06
C LEU A 137 -3.87 -32.49 -10.01
N GLN A 138 -3.15 -32.33 -8.90
CA GLN A 138 -3.47 -31.31 -7.90
C GLN A 138 -3.37 -29.90 -8.48
N LYS A 139 -2.37 -29.62 -9.31
CA LYS A 139 -2.28 -28.33 -10.03
C LYS A 139 -3.46 -28.10 -10.98
N ALA A 140 -4.00 -29.16 -11.60
CA ALA A 140 -5.21 -29.05 -12.41
C ALA A 140 -6.45 -28.75 -11.54
N LYS A 141 -6.58 -29.41 -10.38
CA LYS A 141 -7.64 -29.12 -9.39
C LYS A 141 -7.61 -27.67 -8.91
N VAL A 142 -6.42 -27.14 -8.60
CA VAL A 142 -6.22 -25.72 -8.24
C VAL A 142 -6.75 -24.82 -9.35
N ARG A 143 -6.39 -25.08 -10.62
CA ARG A 143 -6.84 -24.26 -11.75
C ARG A 143 -8.36 -24.29 -11.95
N ASN A 144 -8.98 -25.46 -11.83
CA ASN A 144 -10.44 -25.57 -11.93
C ASN A 144 -11.12 -24.79 -10.80
N LEU A 145 -10.61 -24.90 -9.58
CA LEU A 145 -11.15 -24.18 -8.44
C LEU A 145 -11.00 -22.65 -8.62
N MET A 146 -9.88 -22.18 -9.17
CA MET A 146 -9.71 -20.76 -9.51
C MET A 146 -10.79 -20.28 -10.48
N ASP A 147 -11.16 -21.10 -11.48
CA ASP A 147 -12.20 -20.75 -12.45
C ASP A 147 -13.58 -20.64 -11.77
N GLU A 148 -13.93 -21.54 -10.86
CA GLU A 148 -15.17 -21.44 -10.08
C GLU A 148 -15.15 -20.24 -9.11
N MET A 149 -14.01 -19.92 -8.51
CA MET A 149 -13.87 -18.72 -7.66
C MET A 149 -14.13 -17.42 -8.44
N GLU A 150 -13.76 -17.35 -9.73
CA GLU A 150 -14.10 -16.19 -10.55
C GLU A 150 -15.60 -16.07 -10.80
N LYS A 151 -16.31 -17.19 -10.97
CA LYS A 151 -17.77 -17.19 -11.10
C LYS A 151 -18.45 -16.77 -9.81
N LEU A 152 -17.98 -17.26 -8.66
CA LEU A 152 -18.44 -16.81 -7.34
C LEU A 152 -18.25 -15.30 -7.17
N TYR A 153 -17.06 -14.78 -7.49
CA TYR A 153 -16.77 -13.35 -7.43
C TYR A 153 -17.68 -12.54 -8.36
N SER A 154 -17.94 -13.04 -9.56
CA SER A 154 -18.86 -12.44 -10.52
C SER A 154 -20.28 -12.38 -9.98
N ALA A 155 -20.81 -13.51 -9.47
CA ALA A 155 -22.16 -13.59 -8.91
C ALA A 155 -22.37 -12.62 -7.74
N ALA A 156 -21.41 -12.57 -6.80
CA ALA A 156 -21.42 -11.62 -5.69
C ALA A 156 -21.40 -10.17 -6.17
N ASN A 157 -20.60 -9.86 -7.19
CA ASN A 157 -20.54 -8.52 -7.76
C ASN A 157 -21.79 -8.12 -8.53
N VAL A 158 -22.45 -9.06 -9.19
CA VAL A 158 -23.72 -8.80 -9.88
C VAL A 158 -24.80 -8.49 -8.85
N LEU A 159 -24.91 -9.31 -7.78
CA LEU A 159 -25.81 -9.03 -6.67
C LEU A 159 -25.52 -7.66 -6.04
N LEU A 160 -24.24 -7.37 -5.78
CA LEU A 160 -23.82 -6.11 -5.20
C LEU A 160 -24.06 -4.91 -6.12
N ALA A 161 -23.92 -5.05 -7.44
CA ALA A 161 -24.19 -3.97 -8.39
C ALA A 161 -25.69 -3.78 -8.67
N ASN A 162 -26.53 -4.74 -8.30
CA ASN A 162 -27.93 -4.77 -8.70
C ASN A 162 -28.69 -3.53 -8.19
N LYS A 163 -29.35 -2.83 -9.11
CA LYS A 163 -30.17 -1.64 -8.82
C LYS A 163 -31.67 -1.94 -8.74
N GLU A 164 -32.09 -3.15 -9.10
CA GLU A 164 -33.50 -3.55 -9.19
C GLU A 164 -33.88 -4.51 -8.06
N PRO A 165 -34.57 -4.07 -6.99
CA PRO A 165 -34.86 -4.90 -5.82
C PRO A 165 -35.52 -6.24 -6.14
N GLY A 166 -36.42 -6.27 -7.14
CA GLY A 166 -37.12 -7.49 -7.55
C GLY A 166 -36.21 -8.60 -8.07
N LYS A 167 -34.95 -8.31 -8.41
CA LYS A 167 -33.97 -9.30 -8.88
C LYS A 167 -33.10 -9.90 -7.77
N ASP A 168 -33.10 -9.33 -6.56
CA ASP A 168 -32.20 -9.76 -5.49
C ASP A 168 -32.37 -11.24 -5.11
N ALA A 169 -33.61 -11.73 -5.05
CA ALA A 169 -33.88 -13.12 -4.69
C ALA A 169 -33.25 -14.09 -5.70
N ALA A 170 -33.45 -13.85 -7.01
CA ALA A 170 -32.86 -14.67 -8.07
C ALA A 170 -31.33 -14.58 -8.08
N LEU A 171 -30.76 -13.38 -7.89
CA LEU A 171 -29.32 -13.19 -7.82
C LEU A 171 -28.69 -13.83 -6.57
N THR A 172 -29.41 -13.84 -5.46
CA THR A 172 -29.00 -14.53 -4.22
C THR A 172 -28.99 -16.04 -4.40
N VAL A 173 -29.98 -16.60 -5.12
CA VAL A 173 -29.98 -18.02 -5.50
C VAL A 173 -28.78 -18.32 -6.40
N ALA A 174 -28.50 -17.49 -7.41
CA ALA A 174 -27.34 -17.67 -8.28
C ALA A 174 -26.01 -17.64 -7.49
N LEU A 175 -25.87 -16.71 -6.54
CA LEU A 175 -24.72 -16.66 -5.64
C LEU A 175 -24.62 -17.92 -4.78
N ARG A 176 -25.73 -18.38 -4.18
CA ARG A 176 -25.78 -19.60 -3.38
C ARG A 176 -25.35 -20.83 -4.19
N ASN A 177 -25.84 -20.99 -5.40
CA ASN A 177 -25.44 -22.11 -6.27
C ASN A 177 -23.91 -22.14 -6.47
N GLN A 178 -23.27 -20.97 -6.65
CA GLN A 178 -21.81 -20.90 -6.77
C GLN A 178 -21.08 -21.19 -5.45
N VAL A 179 -21.66 -20.83 -4.31
CA VAL A 179 -21.14 -21.24 -3.00
C VAL A 179 -21.24 -22.76 -2.84
N ASP A 180 -22.37 -23.37 -3.23
CA ASP A 180 -22.59 -24.81 -3.14
C ASP A 180 -21.62 -25.58 -4.04
N ASP A 181 -21.41 -25.13 -5.29
CA ASP A 181 -20.44 -25.71 -6.22
C ASP A 181 -19.01 -25.71 -5.64
N ILE A 182 -18.58 -24.60 -5.05
CA ILE A 182 -17.26 -24.51 -4.42
C ILE A 182 -17.17 -25.39 -3.17
N ASN A 183 -18.20 -25.44 -2.31
CA ASN A 183 -18.15 -26.33 -1.15
C ASN A 183 -18.06 -27.80 -1.59
N ALA A 184 -18.79 -28.21 -2.63
CA ALA A 184 -18.68 -29.56 -3.18
C ALA A 184 -17.26 -29.87 -3.68
N MET A 185 -16.58 -28.90 -4.31
CA MET A 185 -15.17 -29.06 -4.68
C MET A 185 -14.26 -29.17 -3.45
N LEU A 186 -14.47 -28.35 -2.43
CA LEU A 186 -13.68 -28.36 -1.20
C LEU A 186 -13.85 -29.69 -0.44
N ASP A 187 -15.05 -30.25 -0.40
CA ASP A 187 -15.32 -31.59 0.13
C ASP A 187 -14.60 -32.67 -0.68
N ALA A 188 -14.67 -32.60 -2.02
CA ALA A 188 -13.95 -33.51 -2.90
C ALA A 188 -12.41 -33.41 -2.78
N PHE A 189 -11.89 -32.29 -2.30
CA PHE A 189 -10.47 -32.09 -1.99
C PHE A 189 -10.12 -32.47 -0.56
N ASN A 190 -11.09 -32.92 0.24
CA ASN A 190 -10.95 -33.23 1.66
C ASN A 190 -10.45 -32.01 2.46
N SER A 191 -10.85 -30.81 2.05
CA SER A 191 -10.42 -29.55 2.66
C SER A 191 -10.84 -29.46 4.13
N ALA A 192 -11.88 -30.20 4.54
CA ALA A 192 -12.34 -30.29 5.91
C ALA A 192 -11.27 -30.73 6.92
N GLN A 193 -10.32 -31.55 6.47
CA GLN A 193 -9.25 -32.10 7.30
C GLN A 193 -7.97 -31.25 7.27
N ASN A 194 -7.96 -30.19 6.47
CA ASN A 194 -6.81 -29.34 6.26
C ASN A 194 -7.02 -27.96 6.92
N GLU A 195 -5.92 -27.30 7.27
CA GLU A 195 -5.95 -25.91 7.73
C GLU A 195 -6.39 -24.97 6.58
N TYR A 196 -5.88 -25.24 5.38
CA TYR A 196 -6.16 -24.49 4.15
C TYR A 196 -7.02 -25.31 3.18
N ILE A 197 -7.15 -24.88 1.91
CA ILE A 197 -7.87 -25.68 0.90
C ILE A 197 -7.17 -27.04 0.69
N PHE A 198 -5.84 -27.03 0.64
CA PHE A 198 -5.00 -28.21 0.63
C PHE A 198 -4.24 -28.32 1.97
N PRO A 199 -3.47 -29.41 2.23
CA PRO A 199 -2.70 -29.52 3.46
C PRO A 199 -1.73 -28.34 3.69
N GLU A 200 -1.23 -27.73 2.61
CA GLU A 200 -0.40 -26.53 2.64
C GLU A 200 -1.09 -25.34 1.98
N PHE A 201 -0.77 -24.14 2.45
CA PHE A 201 -1.19 -22.88 1.84
C PHE A 201 -0.72 -22.79 0.38
N SER A 202 -1.65 -22.47 -0.52
CA SER A 202 -1.45 -22.61 -1.97
C SER A 202 -2.00 -21.42 -2.78
N VAL A 203 -1.78 -21.45 -4.10
CA VAL A 203 -2.41 -20.49 -5.03
C VAL A 203 -3.95 -20.51 -4.94
N ALA A 204 -4.56 -21.64 -4.58
CA ALA A 204 -6.02 -21.67 -4.39
C ALA A 204 -6.45 -20.74 -3.24
N ASP A 205 -5.69 -20.72 -2.15
CA ASP A 205 -5.95 -19.87 -0.99
C ASP A 205 -5.71 -18.40 -1.31
N VAL A 206 -4.65 -18.10 -2.06
CA VAL A 206 -4.36 -16.75 -2.59
C VAL A 206 -5.54 -16.18 -3.37
N PHE A 207 -6.25 -17.02 -4.13
CA PHE A 207 -7.41 -16.59 -4.90
C PHE A 207 -8.66 -16.35 -4.06
N MET A 208 -8.81 -17.12 -2.99
CA MET A 208 -9.96 -17.09 -2.08
C MET A 208 -9.90 -15.93 -1.09
N ILE A 209 -8.72 -15.65 -0.53
CA ILE A 209 -8.51 -14.68 0.56
C ILE A 209 -9.18 -13.33 0.31
N PRO A 210 -8.87 -12.61 -0.80
CA PRO A 210 -9.36 -11.24 -0.96
C PRO A 210 -10.87 -11.15 -1.06
N PHE A 211 -11.50 -12.21 -1.54
CA PHE A 211 -12.95 -12.29 -1.67
C PHE A 211 -13.62 -12.54 -0.33
N LEU A 212 -13.21 -13.60 0.39
CA LEU A 212 -13.82 -13.92 1.69
C LEU A 212 -13.69 -12.75 2.66
N ASP A 213 -12.52 -12.12 2.71
CA ASP A 213 -12.25 -10.99 3.61
C ASP A 213 -13.18 -9.79 3.34
N ARG A 214 -13.46 -9.47 2.07
CA ARG A 214 -14.36 -8.37 1.72
C ARG A 214 -15.83 -8.74 1.92
N MET A 215 -16.22 -9.93 1.45
CA MET A 215 -17.64 -10.31 1.40
C MET A 215 -18.23 -10.60 2.77
N ARG A 216 -17.43 -10.97 3.78
CA ARG A 216 -17.92 -11.09 5.16
C ARG A 216 -18.48 -9.79 5.74
N PHE A 217 -18.09 -8.64 5.19
CA PHE A 217 -18.58 -7.33 5.62
C PHE A 217 -19.59 -6.76 4.64
N VAL A 218 -19.23 -6.76 3.35
CA VAL A 218 -19.93 -6.01 2.30
C VAL A 218 -21.32 -6.60 1.99
N LEU A 219 -21.44 -7.91 1.81
CA LEU A 219 -22.72 -8.51 1.41
C LEU A 219 -23.76 -8.54 2.53
N PRO A 220 -23.43 -8.86 3.80
CA PRO A 220 -24.40 -8.79 4.88
C PRO A 220 -25.00 -7.40 5.04
N GLN A 221 -24.16 -6.36 5.02
CA GLN A 221 -24.63 -5.00 5.26
C GLN A 221 -25.38 -4.40 4.08
N LEU A 222 -24.90 -4.66 2.85
CA LEU A 222 -25.45 -3.99 1.67
C LEU A 222 -26.56 -4.80 0.99
N ARG A 223 -26.66 -6.10 1.28
CA ARG A 223 -27.59 -7.02 0.61
C ARG A 223 -28.28 -8.00 1.56
N GLY A 224 -27.97 -8.02 2.85
CA GLY A 224 -28.55 -8.98 3.80
C GLY A 224 -28.12 -10.43 3.54
N VAL A 225 -27.00 -10.64 2.84
CA VAL A 225 -26.53 -11.96 2.43
C VAL A 225 -25.20 -12.29 3.11
N ASP A 226 -25.19 -13.34 3.94
CA ASP A 226 -23.97 -13.83 4.60
C ASP A 226 -23.42 -15.08 3.89
N VAL A 227 -22.41 -14.87 3.06
CA VAL A 227 -21.69 -15.96 2.37
C VAL A 227 -20.92 -16.87 3.33
N MET A 228 -20.55 -16.40 4.52
CA MET A 228 -19.87 -17.22 5.54
C MET A 228 -20.84 -18.20 6.19
N ALA A 229 -22.13 -17.85 6.26
CA ALA A 229 -23.19 -18.75 6.71
C ALA A 229 -23.64 -19.71 5.61
N MET A 230 -23.47 -19.36 4.33
CA MET A 230 -23.80 -20.24 3.20
C MET A 230 -22.78 -21.38 3.02
N GLY A 231 -21.49 -21.10 3.22
CA GLY A 231 -20.42 -22.07 2.99
C GLY A 231 -19.73 -22.52 4.29
N PRO A 232 -19.91 -23.76 4.77
CA PRO A 232 -19.31 -24.22 6.02
C PRO A 232 -17.77 -24.14 6.02
N HIS A 233 -17.13 -24.31 4.86
CA HIS A 233 -15.68 -24.18 4.76
C HIS A 233 -15.17 -22.74 4.83
N PHE A 234 -15.97 -21.76 4.38
CA PHE A 234 -15.48 -20.38 4.20
C PHE A 234 -15.11 -19.73 5.53
N LYS A 235 -15.93 -19.92 6.55
CA LYS A 235 -15.65 -19.40 7.90
C LYS A 235 -14.37 -20.02 8.50
N ARG A 236 -14.14 -21.31 8.27
CA ARG A 236 -12.89 -21.98 8.71
C ARG A 236 -11.69 -21.42 7.96
N LEU A 237 -11.76 -21.40 6.63
CA LEU A 237 -10.67 -20.91 5.78
C LEU A 237 -10.30 -19.46 6.12
N LEU A 238 -11.30 -18.58 6.28
CA LEU A 238 -11.04 -17.19 6.65
C LEU A 238 -10.28 -17.07 7.97
N ARG A 239 -10.66 -17.84 9.00
CA ARG A 239 -9.92 -17.86 10.28
C ARG A 239 -8.48 -18.33 10.11
N ALA A 240 -8.24 -19.34 9.27
CA ALA A 240 -6.88 -19.79 8.96
C ALA A 240 -6.09 -18.72 8.21
N TYR A 241 -6.74 -17.94 7.33
CA TYR A 241 -6.08 -16.87 6.60
C TYR A 241 -5.72 -15.68 7.49
N GLU A 242 -6.56 -15.33 8.47
CA GLU A 242 -6.33 -14.22 9.40
C GLU A 242 -5.07 -14.35 10.25
N THR A 243 -4.56 -15.57 10.44
CA THR A 243 -3.32 -15.80 11.19
C THR A 243 -2.07 -15.41 10.38
N ARG A 244 -2.18 -15.36 9.04
CA ARG A 244 -1.04 -15.15 8.13
C ARG A 244 -0.63 -13.68 8.06
N ASP A 245 0.67 -13.43 8.01
CA ASP A 245 1.17 -12.06 7.89
C ASP A 245 0.83 -11.44 6.52
N SER A 246 0.87 -12.23 5.45
CA SER A 246 0.44 -11.80 4.12
C SER A 246 -1.02 -11.33 4.08
N PHE A 247 -1.91 -11.93 4.89
CA PHE A 247 -3.29 -11.49 5.03
C PHE A 247 -3.37 -10.12 5.72
N LYS A 248 -2.64 -9.93 6.81
CA LYS A 248 -2.62 -8.69 7.59
C LYS A 248 -2.13 -7.50 6.74
N VAL A 249 -1.22 -7.74 5.80
CA VAL A 249 -0.72 -6.73 4.86
C VAL A 249 -1.80 -6.27 3.88
N VAL A 250 -2.69 -7.16 3.45
CA VAL A 250 -3.69 -6.86 2.39
C VAL A 250 -5.09 -6.58 2.90
N SER A 251 -5.42 -7.00 4.13
CA SER A 251 -6.72 -6.75 4.71
C SER A 251 -6.87 -5.29 5.09
N GLN A 252 -8.00 -4.67 4.74
CA GLN A 252 -8.28 -3.27 5.04
C GLN A 252 -9.36 -3.09 6.12
N GLY A 253 -9.97 -4.18 6.56
CA GLY A 253 -11.07 -4.16 7.52
C GLY A 253 -12.39 -3.62 6.98
N GLU A 254 -13.42 -3.75 7.81
CA GLU A 254 -14.81 -3.46 7.49
C GLU A 254 -15.01 -2.06 6.91
N ARG A 255 -14.56 -1.03 7.64
CA ARG A 255 -14.82 0.38 7.28
C ARG A 255 -14.33 0.71 5.88
N VAL A 256 -13.10 0.31 5.56
CA VAL A 256 -12.47 0.62 4.27
C VAL A 256 -13.16 -0.15 3.14
N TYR A 257 -13.55 -1.40 3.38
CA TYR A 257 -14.31 -2.16 2.40
C TYR A 257 -15.71 -1.61 2.18
N MET A 258 -16.41 -1.20 3.23
CA MET A 258 -17.74 -0.59 3.11
C MET A 258 -17.68 0.70 2.30
N GLN A 259 -16.73 1.59 2.59
CA GLN A 259 -16.50 2.79 1.78
C GLN A 259 -16.19 2.43 0.34
N GLY A 260 -15.27 1.48 0.12
CA GLY A 260 -14.88 1.04 -1.20
C GLY A 260 -16.02 0.43 -2.00
N PHE A 261 -16.95 -0.32 -1.41
CA PHE A 261 -18.02 -0.98 -2.18
C PHE A 261 -19.35 -0.23 -2.19
N SER A 262 -19.51 0.78 -1.34
CA SER A 262 -20.71 1.60 -1.21
C SER A 262 -21.19 2.20 -2.54
N PHE A 263 -20.30 2.83 -3.31
CA PHE A 263 -20.63 3.47 -4.59
C PHE A 263 -21.30 2.49 -5.58
N LYS A 264 -20.88 1.22 -5.53
CA LYS A 264 -21.41 0.16 -6.40
C LYS A 264 -22.75 -0.33 -5.89
N ALA A 265 -22.91 -0.39 -4.57
CA ALA A 265 -24.01 -1.07 -3.92
C ALA A 265 -25.28 -0.24 -3.79
N TYR A 266 -25.17 1.07 -3.58
CA TYR A 266 -26.37 1.85 -3.30
C TYR A 266 -27.26 2.01 -4.53
N ARG A 267 -28.57 1.79 -4.35
CA ARG A 267 -29.58 1.95 -5.41
C ARG A 267 -29.83 3.42 -5.73
N GLU A 268 -29.80 4.23 -4.68
CA GLU A 268 -29.84 5.68 -4.73
C GLU A 268 -28.45 6.20 -4.34
N PRO A 269 -28.03 7.39 -4.77
CA PRO A 269 -26.78 7.97 -4.30
C PRO A 269 -26.85 8.04 -2.77
N PRO A 270 -25.87 7.49 -2.03
CA PRO A 270 -25.85 7.71 -0.59
C PRO A 270 -25.76 9.21 -0.33
N ALA A 271 -26.30 9.66 0.80
CA ALA A 271 -25.91 10.95 1.33
C ALA A 271 -24.37 11.00 1.37
N PRO A 272 -23.73 12.11 0.94
CA PRO A 272 -22.28 12.18 0.86
C PRO A 272 -21.68 11.76 2.20
N LEU A 273 -20.88 10.69 2.18
CA LEU A 273 -20.17 10.23 3.37
C LEU A 273 -19.24 11.37 3.81
N GLU A 274 -19.26 11.72 5.11
CA GLU A 274 -18.31 12.68 5.63
C GLU A 274 -16.88 12.20 5.32
N PRO A 275 -16.01 13.06 4.77
CA PRO A 275 -14.65 12.68 4.44
C PRO A 275 -13.94 12.18 5.69
N VAL A 276 -13.57 10.90 5.66
CA VAL A 276 -12.80 10.28 6.73
C VAL A 276 -11.37 10.81 6.64
N LEU A 277 -10.98 11.65 7.59
CA LEU A 277 -9.58 11.97 7.82
C LEU A 277 -8.96 10.78 8.56
N GLU A 278 -8.30 9.88 7.83
CA GLU A 278 -7.45 8.89 8.48
C GLU A 278 -6.19 9.55 9.05
N PRO A 279 -5.79 9.26 10.29
CA PRO A 279 -4.46 9.62 10.76
C PRO A 279 -3.44 8.91 9.87
N LEU A 280 -2.63 9.71 9.17
CA LEU A 280 -1.60 9.22 8.28
C LEU A 280 -0.49 8.55 9.12
N LEU A 281 -0.57 7.23 9.28
CA LEU A 281 0.51 6.43 9.87
C LEU A 281 1.63 6.28 8.84
N LEU A 282 2.62 7.17 8.91
CA LEU A 282 3.86 7.03 8.16
C LEU A 282 4.71 5.93 8.79
N THR A 283 4.66 4.73 8.22
CA THR A 283 5.58 3.66 8.59
C THR A 283 6.91 3.86 7.85
N THR A 284 7.90 4.40 8.56
CA THR A 284 9.31 4.25 8.16
C THR A 284 9.90 3.03 8.87
N SER A 285 10.94 2.43 8.29
CA SER A 285 11.68 1.27 8.81
C SER A 285 12.48 1.53 10.10
N SER A 286 12.17 2.59 10.84
CA SER A 286 12.72 3.02 12.15
C SER A 286 11.74 4.02 12.79
N PRO A 287 11.84 4.28 14.12
CA PRO A 287 10.72 4.24 15.07
C PRO A 287 9.45 4.98 14.61
N LYS A 288 8.30 4.34 14.87
CA LYS A 288 6.97 4.81 14.45
C LYS A 288 6.70 6.21 15.01
N ILE A 289 6.67 7.20 14.14
CA ILE A 289 6.16 8.54 14.46
C ILE A 289 4.66 8.53 14.16
N CYS A 290 3.84 8.64 15.22
CA CYS A 290 2.40 8.86 15.08
C CYS A 290 2.13 10.37 15.06
N ILE A 291 1.63 10.87 13.93
CA ILE A 291 1.12 12.24 13.83
C ILE A 291 -0.40 12.18 13.96
N LEU A 292 -0.93 12.70 15.07
CA LEU A 292 -2.36 12.83 15.27
C LEU A 292 -2.82 14.19 14.72
N GLN A 293 -3.61 14.18 13.65
CA GLN A 293 -4.28 15.37 13.15
C GLN A 293 -5.76 15.36 13.58
N LYS A 294 -6.20 16.44 14.23
CA LYS A 294 -7.62 16.74 14.54
C LYS A 294 -8.35 15.71 15.40
N VAL A 295 -7.82 15.45 16.59
CA VAL A 295 -8.59 14.80 17.67
C VAL A 295 -9.64 15.77 18.20
N LYS A 296 -10.90 15.32 18.30
CA LYS A 296 -12.07 16.15 18.63
C LYS A 296 -12.38 16.19 20.13
N SER A 297 -11.86 15.23 20.90
CA SER A 297 -12.10 15.16 22.34
C SER A 297 -10.96 14.47 23.08
N ALA A 298 -10.89 14.70 24.40
CA ALA A 298 -9.95 14.01 25.29
C ALA A 298 -10.12 12.48 25.30
N ALA A 299 -11.36 11.99 25.13
CA ALA A 299 -11.65 10.56 25.10
C ALA A 299 -11.03 9.86 23.87
N GLU A 300 -11.04 10.51 22.71
CA GLU A 300 -10.40 9.97 21.49
C GLU A 300 -8.87 9.87 21.66
N VAL A 301 -8.26 10.85 22.33
CA VAL A 301 -6.82 10.81 22.63
C VAL A 301 -6.49 9.62 23.53
N ASP A 302 -7.28 9.42 24.59
CA ASP A 302 -7.04 8.33 25.56
C ASP A 302 -7.22 6.94 24.92
N THR A 303 -8.19 6.78 24.01
CA THR A 303 -8.33 5.55 23.21
C THR A 303 -7.10 5.28 22.35
N VAL A 304 -6.60 6.29 21.63
CA VAL A 304 -5.41 6.15 20.79
C VAL A 304 -4.17 5.83 21.63
N LEU A 305 -3.99 6.48 22.78
CA LEU A 305 -2.85 6.23 23.67
C LEU A 305 -2.81 4.80 24.20
N ARG A 306 -3.97 4.19 24.49
CA ARG A 306 -4.06 2.78 24.93
C ARG A 306 -3.72 1.78 23.84
N GLU A 307 -3.88 2.13 22.57
CA GLU A 307 -3.61 1.25 21.42
C GLU A 307 -2.14 1.30 20.95
N LEU A 308 -1.36 2.30 21.39
CA LEU A 308 0.04 2.46 21.00
C LEU A 308 0.98 1.60 21.85
N GLN A 309 1.93 0.94 21.18
CA GLN A 309 2.96 0.11 21.82
C GLN A 309 4.00 0.98 22.57
N PRO A 310 4.73 0.44 23.57
CA PRO A 310 5.62 1.20 24.48
C PRO A 310 6.82 1.94 23.85
N ARG A 311 7.00 1.93 22.52
CA ARG A 311 8.16 2.49 21.81
C ARG A 311 7.79 3.46 20.69
N SER A 312 6.59 4.03 20.71
CA SER A 312 6.13 4.98 19.69
C SER A 312 6.44 6.43 20.08
N TRP A 313 6.82 7.24 19.10
CA TRP A 313 6.98 8.69 19.26
C TRP A 313 5.67 9.37 18.86
N ILE A 314 5.15 10.28 19.68
CA ILE A 314 3.84 10.92 19.45
C ILE A 314 4.05 12.41 19.25
N SER A 315 3.52 12.95 18.15
CA SER A 315 3.43 14.39 17.91
C SER A 315 1.96 14.77 17.72
N LEU A 316 1.45 15.63 18.59
CA LEU A 316 0.04 16.07 18.62
C LEU A 316 -0.09 17.43 17.95
N LEU A 317 -0.89 17.51 16.88
CA LEU A 317 -1.30 18.78 16.27
C LEU A 317 -2.76 19.04 16.63
N THR A 318 -2.98 19.94 17.60
CA THR A 318 -4.33 20.41 17.95
C THR A 318 -4.77 21.53 17.01
N SER A 319 -6.04 21.52 16.58
CA SER A 319 -6.63 22.66 15.87
C SER A 319 -7.03 23.72 16.88
N SER A 320 -6.74 24.99 16.58
CA SER A 320 -7.06 26.16 17.43
C SER A 320 -8.57 26.41 17.64
N GLU A 321 -9.45 25.59 17.07
CA GLU A 321 -10.91 25.75 17.14
C GLU A 321 -11.58 24.91 18.23
N SER A 322 -10.82 24.10 18.99
CA SER A 322 -11.41 23.35 20.11
C SER A 322 -11.56 24.23 21.34
N ALA A 323 -12.82 24.45 21.76
CA ALA A 323 -13.16 25.14 23.00
C ALA A 323 -13.12 24.22 24.24
N ASP A 324 -12.60 22.99 24.13
CA ASP A 324 -12.54 22.04 25.25
C ASP A 324 -11.34 22.33 26.16
N PRO A 325 -11.54 22.87 27.39
CA PRO A 325 -10.46 23.19 28.32
C PRO A 325 -9.69 21.94 28.78
N ASN A 326 -10.24 20.73 28.59
CA ASN A 326 -9.57 19.49 28.98
C ASN A 326 -8.45 19.08 28.02
N LEU A 327 -8.34 19.67 26.82
CA LEU A 327 -7.23 19.38 25.91
C LEU A 327 -5.90 19.98 26.40
N ALA A 328 -5.93 21.07 27.16
CA ALA A 328 -4.74 21.61 27.83
C ALA A 328 -4.25 20.68 28.97
N PHE A 329 -5.18 19.98 29.63
CA PHE A 329 -4.91 19.04 30.72
C PHE A 329 -4.23 17.73 30.26
N ILE A 330 -4.36 17.38 28.97
CA ILE A 330 -3.72 16.19 28.40
C ILE A 330 -2.20 16.33 28.29
N GLY A 331 -1.69 17.56 28.09
CA GLY A 331 -0.25 17.81 28.13
C GLY A 331 0.38 17.38 29.47
N GLU A 332 -0.35 17.56 30.56
CA GLU A 332 0.08 17.26 31.94
C GLU A 332 -0.09 15.77 32.32
N GLN A 333 -1.10 15.07 31.76
CA GLN A 333 -1.32 13.64 31.99
C GLN A 333 -0.29 12.75 31.27
N VAL A 334 0.21 13.20 30.11
CA VAL A 334 1.27 12.49 29.36
C VAL A 334 2.61 12.51 30.12
N GLU A 335 2.89 13.55 30.92
CA GLU A 335 4.08 13.58 31.81
C GLU A 335 3.99 12.53 32.93
N ARG A 336 2.81 12.35 33.54
CA ARG A 336 2.63 11.40 34.66
C ARG A 336 2.70 9.94 34.22
N TYR A 337 2.30 9.61 33.00
CA TYR A 337 2.38 8.24 32.48
C TYR A 337 3.82 7.78 32.20
N GLN A 338 4.80 8.70 32.24
CA GLN A 338 6.21 8.43 31.95
C GLN A 338 7.12 8.39 33.20
N GLY A 339 6.59 8.64 34.40
CA GLY A 339 7.33 8.66 35.67
C GLY A 339 7.49 7.31 36.37
N GLY A 340 7.45 6.19 35.64
CA GLY A 340 7.82 4.87 36.18
C GLY A 340 9.34 4.69 36.10
N GLU A 341 9.96 4.47 37.26
CA GLU A 341 11.41 4.34 37.49
C GLU A 341 12.12 3.42 36.48
N GLU A 342 12.79 4.01 35.47
CA GLU A 342 14.04 3.53 34.87
C GLU A 342 14.56 4.57 33.87
N GLU A 343 15.77 5.10 34.13
CA GLU A 343 16.44 6.12 33.31
C GLU A 343 16.74 5.60 31.89
N HIS A 344 15.93 6.01 30.92
CA HIS A 344 16.33 6.06 29.52
C HIS A 344 16.10 7.48 29.01
N HIS A 345 17.17 8.11 28.51
CA HIS A 345 17.12 9.42 27.87
C HIS A 345 16.01 9.45 26.81
N ARG A 346 14.96 10.24 27.08
CA ARG A 346 13.86 10.54 26.15
C ARG A 346 13.93 12.03 25.84
N ASP A 347 14.36 12.37 24.63
CA ASP A 347 14.27 13.75 24.15
C ASP A 347 12.84 14.00 23.66
N ILE A 348 12.13 14.93 24.29
CA ILE A 348 10.81 15.39 23.85
C ILE A 348 10.96 16.80 23.30
N PHE A 349 10.55 17.01 22.04
CA PHE A 349 10.43 18.34 21.45
C PHE A 349 8.97 18.82 21.53
N TYR A 350 8.73 19.89 22.27
CA TYR A 350 7.48 20.65 22.21
C TYR A 350 7.67 21.88 21.32
N SER A 351 6.74 22.12 20.40
CA SER A 351 6.56 23.47 19.84
C SER A 351 5.08 23.83 19.86
N HIS A 352 4.73 24.81 20.69
CA HIS A 352 3.47 25.53 20.61
C HIS A 352 3.73 26.83 19.88
N ILE A 353 3.27 26.96 18.63
CA ILE A 353 3.23 28.28 18.00
C ILE A 353 1.95 28.42 17.16
N PRO A 354 0.99 29.27 17.57
CA PRO A 354 -0.08 29.72 16.69
C PRO A 354 0.50 30.78 15.73
N PHE A 355 0.27 30.63 14.43
CA PHE A 355 0.91 31.46 13.40
C PHE A 355 -0.07 32.36 12.65
N ASP A 356 0.32 33.63 12.57
CA ASP A 356 -0.19 34.67 11.67
C ASP A 356 0.95 35.06 10.71
N SER A 357 0.70 34.99 9.40
CA SER A 357 1.71 35.17 8.35
C SER A 357 2.30 36.58 8.28
N GLU A 358 1.60 37.62 8.77
CA GLU A 358 2.12 38.99 8.74
C GLU A 358 3.10 39.29 9.88
N LYS A 359 3.03 38.55 11.00
CA LYS A 359 3.87 38.76 12.19
C LYS A 359 5.18 37.96 12.19
N LEU A 360 5.35 37.05 11.22
CA LEU A 360 6.51 36.17 11.13
C LEU A 360 7.79 36.93 10.74
N GLY A 361 7.68 37.90 9.83
CA GLY A 361 8.83 38.70 9.39
C GLY A 361 9.45 39.52 10.53
N SER A 362 8.62 40.14 11.38
CA SER A 362 9.09 41.00 12.48
C SER A 362 9.57 40.23 13.71
N LYS A 363 9.15 38.97 13.90
CA LYS A 363 9.57 38.15 15.06
C LYS A 363 10.90 37.45 14.82
N ILE A 364 11.19 37.03 13.58
CA ILE A 364 12.47 36.36 13.26
C ILE A 364 13.64 37.35 13.28
N GLU A 365 13.41 38.63 12.96
CA GLU A 365 14.42 39.68 13.12
C GLU A 365 14.85 39.90 14.58
N HIS A 366 14.11 39.39 15.58
CA HIS A 366 14.33 39.68 17.00
C HIS A 366 14.46 38.45 17.91
N ASP A 367 14.41 37.23 17.37
CA ASP A 367 14.49 35.98 18.15
C ASP A 367 15.53 35.03 17.55
N ALA A 368 16.78 35.18 18.01
CA ALA A 368 17.94 34.43 17.54
C ALA A 368 17.84 32.91 17.81
N ASP A 369 17.10 32.52 18.84
CA ASP A 369 16.93 31.12 19.25
C ASP A 369 15.94 30.38 18.34
N LEU A 370 14.93 31.08 17.81
CA LEU A 370 14.03 30.53 16.80
C LEU A 370 14.73 30.34 15.44
N ALA A 371 15.62 31.27 15.07
CA ALA A 371 16.40 31.18 13.84
C ALA A 371 17.40 30.01 13.87
N GLY A 372 18.08 29.79 15.01
CA GLY A 372 18.98 28.64 15.21
C GLY A 372 18.25 27.30 15.09
N ARG A 373 17.10 27.16 15.75
CA ARG A 373 16.31 25.91 15.73
C ARG A 373 15.77 25.54 14.34
N LEU A 374 15.47 26.54 13.50
CA LEU A 374 15.07 26.33 12.10
C LEU A 374 16.24 25.91 11.21
N ALA A 375 17.44 26.44 11.45
CA ALA A 375 18.65 26.05 10.72
C ALA A 375 19.03 24.59 11.02
N ASP A 376 18.95 24.16 12.28
CA ASP A 376 19.27 22.79 12.69
C ASP A 376 18.30 21.75 12.10
N ALA A 377 17.00 22.07 12.03
CA ALA A 377 16.00 21.20 11.43
C ALA A 377 16.19 20.99 9.91
N ILE A 378 16.78 21.97 9.23
CA ILE A 378 17.08 21.90 7.78
C ILE A 378 18.36 21.10 7.52
N HIS A 379 19.33 21.12 8.44
CA HIS A 379 20.63 20.43 8.27
C HIS A 379 20.56 18.89 8.33
N PHE A 380 19.52 18.30 8.91
CA PHE A 380 19.44 16.84 9.16
C PHE A 380 18.41 16.06 8.32
N ALA A 381 17.71 16.70 7.37
CA ALA A 381 16.63 16.04 6.62
C ALA A 381 16.99 15.77 5.14
N PRO A 382 17.18 14.50 4.71
CA PRO A 382 17.38 14.16 3.30
C PRO A 382 16.07 14.15 2.47
N LYS A 383 15.00 14.78 2.98
CA LYS A 383 13.66 14.79 2.36
C LYS A 383 13.09 16.21 2.34
N PRO A 384 12.20 16.53 1.39
CA PRO A 384 11.61 17.86 1.28
C PRO A 384 10.86 18.25 2.57
N VAL A 385 11.14 19.46 3.05
CA VAL A 385 10.46 20.03 4.21
C VAL A 385 9.12 20.59 3.73
N VAL A 386 8.03 20.13 4.34
CA VAL A 386 6.67 20.61 4.03
C VAL A 386 6.25 21.59 5.11
N ILE A 387 6.04 22.85 4.71
CA ILE A 387 5.57 23.92 5.59
C ILE A 387 4.07 24.12 5.32
N GLN A 388 3.23 23.95 6.33
CA GLN A 388 1.79 24.15 6.23
C GLN A 388 1.38 25.35 7.10
N CYS A 389 0.75 26.36 6.49
CA CYS A 389 0.28 27.53 7.23
C CYS A 389 -1.10 27.29 7.88
N ALA A 390 -1.48 28.16 8.84
CA ALA A 390 -2.76 28.10 9.54
C ALA A 390 -3.98 28.14 8.62
N SER A 391 -3.86 28.71 7.42
CA SER A 391 -4.93 28.71 6.41
C SER A 391 -5.06 27.39 5.63
N GLY A 392 -4.35 26.33 6.03
CA GLY A 392 -4.39 25.02 5.37
C GLY A 392 -3.57 24.90 4.08
N ARG A 393 -2.90 25.97 3.62
CA ARG A 393 -2.05 25.93 2.41
C ARG A 393 -0.69 25.29 2.73
N ARG A 394 -0.22 24.42 1.84
CA ARG A 394 1.05 23.68 1.95
C ARG A 394 2.07 24.22 0.95
N ALA A 395 3.31 24.40 1.40
CA ALA A 395 4.47 24.64 0.57
C ALA A 395 5.47 23.50 0.78
N SER A 396 6.08 23.02 -0.30
CA SER A 396 7.09 21.97 -0.26
C SER A 396 8.41 22.58 -0.72
N VAL A 397 9.43 22.53 0.12
CA VAL A 397 10.78 22.97 -0.25
C VAL A 397 11.62 21.71 -0.45
N ALA A 398 12.03 21.48 -1.69
CA ALA A 398 12.92 20.39 -2.04
C ALA A 398 14.33 20.94 -2.23
N PHE A 399 15.28 20.38 -1.50
CA PHE A 399 16.70 20.64 -1.68
C PHE A 399 17.28 19.54 -2.57
N SER A 400 18.07 19.91 -3.56
CA SER A 400 18.86 18.95 -4.34
C SER A 400 20.32 19.17 -4.00
N VAL A 401 21.00 18.12 -3.56
CA VAL A 401 22.45 18.15 -3.36
C VAL A 401 23.06 17.56 -4.62
N SER A 402 23.92 18.30 -5.30
CA SER A 402 24.41 17.91 -6.63
C SER A 402 25.21 16.59 -6.59
N LYS A 403 25.18 15.85 -7.70
CA LYS A 403 25.79 14.52 -7.88
C LYS A 403 27.31 14.49 -7.62
N ALA A 404 27.98 15.64 -7.54
CA ALA A 404 29.40 15.73 -7.24
C ALA A 404 29.76 15.29 -5.79
N LEU A 405 28.77 15.12 -4.89
CA LEU A 405 29.02 14.65 -3.53
C LEU A 405 29.41 13.17 -3.41
N VAL A 406 29.16 12.34 -4.41
CA VAL A 406 29.39 10.89 -4.29
C VAL A 406 30.86 10.51 -4.53
N ASP A 407 31.64 11.39 -5.16
CA ASP A 407 33.01 11.08 -5.62
C ASP A 407 34.14 11.76 -4.82
N GLY A 408 33.87 12.27 -3.61
CA GLY A 408 34.90 12.53 -2.60
C GLY A 408 35.85 13.71 -2.82
N GLU A 409 35.62 14.59 -3.79
CA GLU A 409 36.50 15.74 -4.08
C GLU A 409 35.80 17.09 -3.80
N ARG A 410 35.78 17.55 -2.54
CA ARG A 410 35.76 18.99 -2.15
C ARG A 410 35.80 19.16 -0.63
N ASN A 411 36.50 20.20 -0.17
CA ASN A 411 36.63 20.56 1.25
C ASN A 411 35.42 21.39 1.74
N TYR A 412 35.14 21.31 3.03
CA TYR A 412 33.88 21.74 3.67
C TYR A 412 33.52 23.23 3.44
N GLU A 413 34.51 24.11 3.27
CA GLU A 413 34.28 25.53 3.03
C GLU A 413 33.70 25.86 1.65
N THR A 414 33.88 24.98 0.66
CA THR A 414 33.31 25.17 -0.68
C THR A 414 31.83 24.73 -0.77
N LEU A 415 31.35 23.96 0.21
CA LEU A 415 29.96 23.47 0.29
C LEU A 415 28.94 24.60 0.56
N ARG A 416 29.40 25.72 1.12
CA ARG A 416 28.52 26.81 1.59
C ARG A 416 27.91 27.64 0.45
N ALA A 417 28.44 27.55 -0.77
CA ALA A 417 28.08 28.41 -1.89
C ALA A 417 27.09 27.82 -2.91
N ASP A 418 26.89 26.49 -2.95
CA ASP A 418 26.25 25.81 -4.10
C ASP A 418 24.83 25.24 -3.83
N ALA A 419 24.11 25.73 -2.82
CA ALA A 419 22.72 25.32 -2.58
C ALA A 419 21.74 26.10 -3.48
N GLU A 420 21.26 25.48 -4.57
CA GLU A 420 20.22 26.06 -5.44
C GLU A 420 18.80 25.63 -5.01
N ILE A 421 17.89 26.61 -4.88
CA ILE A 421 16.45 26.37 -4.62
C ILE A 421 15.72 26.25 -5.95
N HIS A 422 15.30 25.05 -6.32
CA HIS A 422 14.79 24.79 -7.67
C HIS A 422 13.29 25.03 -7.88
N LYS A 423 12.44 25.00 -6.83
CA LYS A 423 10.98 25.13 -7.06
C LYS A 423 10.18 25.52 -5.82
N PHE A 424 9.38 26.58 -5.94
CA PHE A 424 8.20 26.83 -5.10
C PHE A 424 6.95 26.44 -5.89
N THR A 425 6.03 25.71 -5.28
CA THR A 425 4.75 25.32 -5.90
C THR A 425 3.62 26.34 -5.67
N TRP A 426 3.94 27.57 -5.25
CA TRP A 426 2.96 28.63 -4.98
C TRP A 426 3.61 30.03 -5.13
N PRO A 427 2.88 31.13 -5.46
CA PRO A 427 3.45 32.47 -5.39
C PRO A 427 3.63 32.83 -3.91
N ALA A 428 4.79 32.46 -3.35
CA ALA A 428 5.25 33.00 -2.09
C ALA A 428 5.38 34.52 -2.25
N SER A 429 5.02 35.29 -1.21
CA SER A 429 5.36 36.72 -1.21
C SER A 429 6.87 36.86 -1.38
N GLU A 430 7.33 37.88 -2.12
CA GLU A 430 8.77 38.14 -2.32
C GLU A 430 9.53 38.15 -0.99
N LYS A 431 8.89 38.58 0.11
CA LYS A 431 9.45 38.57 1.46
C LYS A 431 9.79 37.18 1.99
N LEU A 432 8.94 36.18 1.76
CA LEU A 432 9.20 34.79 2.20
C LEU A 432 10.28 34.13 1.33
N ALA A 433 10.26 34.42 0.03
CA ALA A 433 11.28 33.93 -0.90
C ALA A 433 12.65 34.59 -0.66
N ALA A 434 12.70 35.84 -0.19
CA ALA A 434 13.91 36.54 0.23
C ALA A 434 14.43 35.99 1.56
N PHE A 435 13.57 35.83 2.56
CA PHE A 435 13.94 35.26 3.87
C PHE A 435 14.59 33.88 3.78
N VAL A 436 14.01 32.97 2.99
CA VAL A 436 14.59 31.62 2.78
C VAL A 436 15.93 31.70 2.06
N ARG A 437 16.11 32.66 1.14
CA ARG A 437 17.37 32.86 0.43
C ARG A 437 18.46 33.39 1.37
N ASP A 438 18.14 34.44 2.12
CA ASP A 438 19.11 35.15 2.94
C ASP A 438 19.49 34.35 4.19
N THR A 439 18.55 33.69 4.85
CA THR A 439 18.81 32.93 6.08
C THR A 439 19.56 31.62 5.81
N VAL A 440 19.25 30.94 4.69
CA VAL A 440 19.85 29.64 4.35
C VAL A 440 21.21 29.82 3.68
N LEU A 441 21.43 30.89 2.90
CA LEU A 441 22.67 31.09 2.16
C LEU A 441 23.70 32.00 2.85
N SER A 442 23.28 32.97 3.68
CA SER A 442 24.24 33.97 4.19
C SER A 442 24.93 33.58 5.51
N GLY A 443 24.43 32.59 6.26
CA GLY A 443 25.09 32.10 7.48
C GLY A 443 25.65 33.19 8.39
N ALA A 444 24.88 34.26 8.63
CA ALA A 444 25.31 35.39 9.44
C ALA A 444 25.06 35.12 10.93
N ALA A 445 26.02 34.46 11.56
CA ALA A 445 26.27 34.61 12.99
C ALA A 445 27.75 34.94 13.17
N HIS A 446 28.04 36.22 13.33
CA HIS A 446 29.29 36.68 13.91
C HIS A 446 28.99 37.87 14.82
N ALA A 447 29.34 37.74 16.10
CA ALA A 447 30.16 38.72 16.81
C ALA A 447 30.59 38.12 18.16
N GLU A 448 31.89 37.94 18.32
CA GLU A 448 32.56 37.68 19.61
C GLU A 448 32.60 38.95 20.48
N CYS A 449 32.97 38.73 21.76
CA CYS A 449 33.47 39.66 22.78
C CYS A 449 32.45 40.32 23.73
N CYS A 450 32.13 39.61 24.82
CA CYS A 450 32.71 39.89 26.15
C CYS A 450 32.67 38.63 27.03
#